data_AF-A0A5B6VCX8-F1
#
_entry.id   AF-A0A5B6VCX8-F1
#
_cell.length_a   1.000
_cell.length_b   1.000
_cell.length_c   1.000
_cell.angle_alpha   90.00
_cell.angle_beta   90.00
_cell.angle_gamma   90.00
#
_symmetry.space_group_name_H-M   'P 1'
#
loop_
_entity.id
_entity.type
_entity.pdbx_description
1 polymer ?
#
loop_
_entity_poly.entity_id
_entity_poly.type
_entity_poly.pdbx_seq_one_letter_code
_entity_poly.pdbx_strand_id
1 'polypeptide(L)' 'MHTLESSAPNPWSQRLDLALWAYRITFKTPLRMSPYKLVYGKTCHFPLELEHKSYWALNELNLDLKFVRDKRMLQHNNCK' A
#
# COMPACT_ATOMS: atom_id res chain seq x y z
N MET A 1 24.17 17.40 22.32
CA MET A 1 22.99 17.85 21.56
C MET A 1 22.62 16.72 20.62
N HIS A 2 21.66 15.87 20.99
CA HIS A 2 21.21 14.76 20.15
C HIS A 2 20.13 15.26 19.20
N THR A 3 20.40 15.23 17.90
CA THR A 3 19.43 15.47 16.83
C THR A 3 18.49 14.29 16.76
N LEU A 4 17.22 14.49 17.14
CA LEU A 4 16.13 13.57 16.85
C LEU A 4 15.76 13.76 15.38
N GLU A 5 16.45 13.04 14.50
CA GLU A 5 16.05 12.96 13.11
C GLU A 5 14.80 12.10 13.02
N SER A 6 13.71 12.76 12.64
CA SER A 6 12.36 12.23 12.53
C SER A 6 12.34 10.99 11.64
N SER A 7 12.15 9.82 12.25
CA SER A 7 11.82 8.55 11.61
C SER A 7 10.38 8.55 11.07
N ALA A 8 9.94 9.63 10.43
CA ALA A 8 8.67 9.67 9.73
C ALA A 8 8.92 9.36 8.25
N PRO A 9 8.35 8.27 7.70
CA PRO A 9 8.50 7.97 6.28
C PRO A 9 7.95 9.15 5.48
N ASN A 10 8.76 9.66 4.56
CA ASN A 10 8.35 10.81 3.76
C ASN A 10 7.06 10.43 2.97
N PRO A 11 6.01 11.27 3.00
CA PRO A 11 4.72 10.91 2.39
C PRO A 11 4.80 10.76 0.87
N TRP A 12 5.85 11.29 0.25
CA TRP A 12 6.11 11.19 -1.18
C TRP A 12 6.57 9.79 -1.61
N SER A 13 7.36 9.10 -0.79
CA SER A 13 7.84 7.74 -1.06
C SER A 13 6.67 6.75 -1.13
N GLN A 14 5.77 6.81 -0.15
CA GLN A 14 4.56 5.98 -0.13
C GLN A 14 3.68 6.21 -1.37
N ARG A 15 3.53 7.47 -1.79
CA ARG A 15 2.78 7.80 -3.02
C ARG A 15 3.46 7.28 -4.28
N LEU A 16 4.79 7.31 -4.32
CA LEU A 16 5.57 6.81 -5.44
C LEU A 16 5.44 5.29 -5.57
N ASP A 17 5.50 4.57 -4.45
CA ASP A 17 5.31 3.11 -4.40
C ASP A 17 3.92 2.71 -4.89
N LEU A 18 2.88 3.42 -4.45
CA LEU A 18 1.50 3.19 -4.91
C LEU A 18 1.32 3.49 -6.41
N ALA A 19 1.92 4.58 -6.91
CA ALA A 19 1.86 4.93 -8.33
C ALA A 19 2.57 3.88 -9.20
N LEU A 20 3.75 3.40 -8.76
CA LEU A 20 4.50 2.34 -9.43
C LEU A 20 3.72 1.02 -9.41
N TRP A 21 3.07 0.70 -8.28
CA TRP A 21 2.21 -0.48 -8.15
C TRP A 21 1.02 -0.40 -9.12
N ALA A 22 0.32 0.72 -9.15
CA ALA A 22 -0.80 0.95 -10.06
C ALA A 22 -0.36 0.79 -11.53
N TYR A 23 0.75 1.40 -11.93
CA TYR A 23 1.28 1.27 -13.30
C TYR A 23 1.55 -0.20 -13.69
N ARG A 24 2.03 -1.03 -12.76
CA ARG A 24 2.35 -2.45 -13.03
C ARG A 24 1.13 -3.34 -13.26
N ILE A 25 -0.05 -2.98 -12.73
CA ILE A 25 -1.29 -3.78 -12.81
C ILE A 25 -2.39 -3.17 -13.68
N THR A 26 -2.52 -1.85 -13.73
CA THR A 26 -3.60 -1.19 -14.49
C THR A 26 -3.23 -1.00 -15.95
N PHE A 27 -1.94 -0.80 -16.25
CA PHE A 27 -1.47 -0.62 -17.61
C PHE A 27 -1.48 -1.97 -18.33
N LYS A 28 -2.47 -2.19 -19.18
CA LYS A 28 -2.52 -3.34 -20.08
C LYS A 28 -1.99 -2.89 -21.44
N THR A 29 -0.89 -3.51 -21.87
CA THR A 29 -0.41 -3.33 -23.24
C THR A 29 -1.47 -3.80 -24.25
N PRO A 30 -1.42 -3.38 -25.53
CA PRO A 30 -2.36 -3.83 -26.57
C PRO A 30 -2.44 -5.35 -26.71
N LEU A 31 -1.39 -6.05 -26.26
CA LEU A 31 -1.26 -7.51 -26.18
C LEU A 31 -1.99 -8.11 -24.96
N ARG A 32 -2.74 -7.31 -24.20
CA ARG A 32 -3.45 -7.68 -22.96
C ARG A 32 -2.51 -8.21 -21.86
N MET A 33 -1.23 -7.83 -21.90
CA MET A 33 -0.21 -8.24 -20.96
C MET A 33 0.19 -7.09 -20.03
N SER A 34 0.46 -7.39 -18.75
CA SER A 34 1.04 -6.41 -17.84
C SER A 34 2.52 -6.18 -18.19
N PRO A 35 3.06 -4.96 -18.02
CA PRO A 35 4.47 -4.65 -18.23
C PRO A 35 5.41 -5.60 -17.49
N TYR A 36 5.02 -6.02 -16.29
CA TYR A 36 5.77 -6.98 -15.49
C TYR A 36 5.93 -8.34 -16.20
N LYS A 37 4.86 -8.83 -16.83
CA LYS A 37 4.89 -10.11 -17.56
C LYS A 37 5.73 -10.02 -18.85
N LEU A 38 5.89 -8.82 -19.39
CA LEU A 38 6.72 -8.52 -20.56
C LEU A 38 8.22 -8.50 -20.22
N VAL A 39 8.60 -7.92 -19.07
CA VAL A 39 10.00 -7.80 -18.64
C VAL A 39 10.55 -9.14 -18.10
N TYR A 40 9.75 -9.89 -17.35
CA TYR A 40 10.22 -11.10 -16.66
C TYR A 40 9.94 -12.40 -17.43
N GLY A 41 9.30 -12.33 -18.59
CA GLY A 41 9.38 -13.33 -19.67
C GLY A 41 8.71 -14.69 -19.44
N LYS A 42 8.36 -15.10 -18.22
CA LYS A 42 7.59 -16.32 -17.92
C LYS A 42 6.72 -16.16 -16.69
N THR A 43 5.86 -17.15 -16.44
CA THR A 43 5.08 -17.38 -15.22
C THR A 43 6.02 -17.56 -14.02
N CYS A 44 6.79 -16.52 -13.67
CA CYS A 44 7.30 -16.39 -12.33
C CYS A 44 6.08 -16.54 -11.44
N HIS A 45 6.16 -17.41 -10.43
CA HIS A 45 5.30 -17.31 -9.26
C HIS A 45 5.29 -15.82 -8.94
N PHE A 46 4.22 -15.11 -9.28
CA PHE A 46 4.09 -13.69 -8.96
C PHE A 46 4.48 -13.62 -7.50
N PRO A 47 5.50 -12.85 -7.08
CA PRO A 47 6.17 -13.14 -5.82
C PRO A 47 5.06 -13.15 -4.80
N LEU A 48 4.74 -14.35 -4.29
CA LEU A 48 3.58 -14.50 -3.41
C LEU A 48 3.81 -13.58 -2.23
N GLU A 49 5.08 -13.38 -1.88
CA GLU A 49 5.59 -12.34 -1.00
C GLU A 49 5.15 -10.91 -1.35
N LEU A 50 5.11 -10.50 -2.62
CA LEU A 50 4.66 -9.15 -3.01
C LEU A 50 3.15 -9.00 -2.87
N GLU A 51 2.37 -10.01 -3.29
CA GLU A 51 0.91 -10.02 -3.05
C GLU A 51 0.62 -10.08 -1.56
N HIS A 52 1.30 -10.96 -0.83
CA HIS A 52 1.14 -11.14 0.60
C HIS A 52 1.54 -9.89 1.38
N LYS A 53 2.64 -9.23 1.02
CA LYS A 53 3.02 -7.92 1.59
C LYS A 53 1.99 -6.85 1.29
N SER A 54 1.46 -6.81 0.06
CA SER A 54 0.41 -5.84 -0.30
C SER A 54 -0.91 -6.12 0.42
N TYR A 55 -1.26 -7.39 0.61
CA TYR A 55 -2.43 -7.82 1.37
C TYR A 55 -2.28 -7.48 2.85
N TRP A 56 -1.09 -7.72 3.43
CA TRP A 56 -0.79 -7.33 4.81
C TRP A 56 -0.87 -5.83 5.01
N ALA A 57 -0.27 -5.03 4.12
CA ALA A 57 -0.34 -3.57 4.18
C ALA A 57 -1.77 -3.05 4.05
N LEU A 58 -2.59 -3.65 3.17
CA LEU A 58 -4.01 -3.31 3.07
C LEU A 58 -4.79 -3.67 4.33
N ASN A 59 -4.50 -4.82 4.92
CA ASN A 59 -5.17 -5.26 6.13
C ASN A 59 -4.81 -4.37 7.32
N GLU A 60 -3.54 -3.96 7.42
CA GLU A 60 -3.06 -2.99 8.40
C GLU A 60 -3.72 -1.61 8.23
N LEU A 61 -3.82 -1.10 7.01
CA LEU A 61 -4.56 0.13 6.70
C LEU A 61 -6.04 0.04 7.08
N ASN A 62 -6.69 -1.11 6.82
CA ASN A 62 -8.09 -1.33 7.19
C ASN A 62 -8.28 -1.41 8.72
N LEU A 63 -7.33 -2.03 9.43
CA LEU A 63 -7.33 -2.05 10.90
C LEU A 63 -7.17 -0.64 11.46
N ASP A 64 -6.26 0.16 10.89
CA ASP A 64 -6.01 1.52 11.33
C ASP A 64 -7.22 2.44 11.04
N LEU A 65 -7.83 2.30 9.86
CA LEU A 65 -9.10 2.97 9.52
C LEU A 65 -10.23 2.59 10.48
N LYS A 66 -10.34 1.32 10.86
CA LYS A 66 -11.35 0.84 11.81
C LYS A 66 -11.09 1.42 13.20
N PHE A 67 -9.84 1.42 13.65
CA PHE A 67 -9.43 2.04 14.90
C PHE A 67 -9.75 3.53 14.94
N VAL A 68 -9.44 4.27 13.88
CA VAL A 68 -9.77 5.70 13.74
C VAL A 68 -11.29 5.91 13.74
N ARG A 69 -12.06 5.03 13.09
CA ARG A 69 -13.53 5.08 13.11
C ARG A 69 -14.09 4.87 14.50
N ASP A 70 -13.62 3.84 15.20
CA ASP A 70 -14.12 3.48 16.52
C ASP A 70 -13.71 4.53 17.57
N LYS A 71 -12.50 5.09 17.47
CA LYS A 71 -12.05 6.24 18.27
C LYS A 71 -12.95 7.46 18.06
N ARG A 72 -13.31 7.77 16.81
CA ARG A 72 -14.25 8.87 16.50
C ARG A 72 -15.64 8.61 17.08
N MET A 73 -16.16 7.38 16.99
CA MET A 73 -17.46 7.03 17.59
C MET A 73 -17.42 7.16 19.12
N LEU A 74 -16.37 6.70 19.78
CA LEU A 74 -16.22 6.83 21.23
C LEU A 74 -16.16 8.30 21.66
N GLN A 75 -15.41 9.15 20.94
CA GLN A 75 -15.39 10.59 21.21
C GLN A 75 -16.78 11.24 21.04
N HIS A 76 -17.54 10.82 20.03
CA HIS A 76 -18.88 11.34 19.78
C HIS A 76 -19.89 10.89 20.86
N ASN A 77 -19.75 9.67 21.37
CA ASN A 77 -20.62 9.11 22.41
C ASN A 77 -20.34 9.71 23.80
N ASN A 78 -19.09 10.12 24.06
CA ASN A 78 -18.68 10.72 25.34
C ASN A 78 -18.97 12.23 25.44
N CYS A 79 -19.44 12.87 24.36
CA CYS A 79 -19.90 14.26 24.33
C CYS A 79 -21.44 14.40 24.34
N LYS A 80 -22.17 13.31 24.58
CA LYS A 80 -23.59 13.34 24.96
C LYS A 80 -23.71 13.27 26.47
#